data_AF-A0A3Q1FAP3-F1
#
_entry.id   AF-A0A3Q1FAP3-F1
#
_cell.length_a   1.000
_cell.length_b   1.000
_cell.length_c   1.000
_cell.angle_alpha   90.00
_cell.angle_beta   90.00
_cell.angle_gamma   90.00
#
_symmetry.space_group_name_H-M   'P 1'
#
loop_
_entity.id
_entity.type
_entity.pdbx_description
1 polymer ?
#
loop_
_entity_poly.entity_id
_entity_poly.type
_entity_poly.pdbx_seq_one_letter_code
_entity_poly.pdbx_strand_id
1 'polypeptide(L)'
;MGRHFHTWIGLHRKKPPIPSRTENPLIHTKRDFIKTATAKSKKPQPVCVDTNTGHKQPLENSGLVPKYIKKKDYGKVPTYLQQRNEEKLRAEEEYNKFVQEQREQRAPRRLPDEERLAVLENLKKDWDNVHREYQSLPFIINTMSQKAYKVQLEEEMKCREKNISLFESFTTLYISKD
;
A
#
# COMPACT_ATOMS: atom_id res chain seq x y z
N MET A 1 -117.30 8.99 40.13
CA MET A 1 -116.71 8.37 41.34
C MET A 1 -116.39 6.92 41.01
N GLY A 2 -115.15 6.49 41.26
CA GLY A 2 -114.67 5.14 40.94
C GLY A 2 -113.15 5.11 40.87
N ARG A 3 -112.49 5.28 42.01
CA ARG A 3 -111.03 5.16 42.16
C ARG A 3 -110.65 3.70 42.08
N HIS A 4 -109.73 3.31 41.19
CA HIS A 4 -108.98 2.07 41.35
C HIS A 4 -107.50 2.28 41.00
N PHE A 5 -106.68 1.73 41.88
CA PHE A 5 -105.30 2.08 42.20
C PHE A 5 -104.29 1.55 41.17
N HIS A 6 -103.26 2.36 40.89
CA HIS A 6 -102.02 1.91 40.28
C HIS A 6 -101.29 0.95 41.24
N THR A 7 -101.14 -0.32 40.88
CA THR A 7 -100.23 -1.24 41.58
C THR A 7 -98.81 -1.05 41.06
N TRP A 8 -97.96 -0.39 41.83
CA TRP A 8 -96.51 -0.43 41.63
C TRP A 8 -95.98 -1.81 42.07
N ILE A 9 -95.69 -2.69 41.10
CA ILE A 9 -94.89 -3.89 41.36
C ILE A 9 -93.43 -3.46 41.35
N GLY A 10 -92.87 -3.28 42.55
CA GLY A 10 -91.44 -3.09 42.74
C GLY A 10 -90.68 -4.37 42.36
N LEU A 11 -90.22 -4.45 41.11
CA LEU A 11 -89.23 -5.44 40.68
C LEU A 11 -87.88 -5.10 41.30
N HIS A 12 -87.63 -5.58 42.52
CA HIS A 12 -86.26 -5.68 43.03
C HIS A 12 -85.53 -6.74 42.20
N ARG A 13 -84.94 -6.33 41.06
CA ARG A 13 -83.98 -7.16 40.34
C ARG A 13 -82.79 -7.38 41.28
N LYS A 14 -82.66 -8.60 41.82
CA LYS A 14 -81.46 -8.98 42.57
C LYS A 14 -80.26 -8.85 41.62
N LYS A 15 -79.19 -8.18 42.09
CA LYS A 15 -77.92 -8.07 41.33
C LYS A 15 -77.43 -9.48 40.98
N PRO A 16 -76.81 -9.68 39.81
CA PRO A 16 -76.28 -10.99 39.43
C PRO A 16 -75.28 -11.47 40.50
N PRO A 17 -75.20 -12.79 40.73
CA PRO A 17 -74.27 -13.34 41.70
C PRO A 17 -72.84 -12.97 41.31
N ILE A 18 -72.03 -12.69 42.34
CA ILE A 18 -70.61 -12.39 42.16
C ILE A 18 -69.96 -13.65 41.57
N PRO A 19 -69.15 -13.53 40.51
CA PRO A 19 -68.46 -14.68 39.93
C PRO A 19 -67.66 -15.42 41.00
N SER A 20 -67.63 -16.75 40.88
CA SER A 20 -66.97 -17.58 41.87
C SER A 20 -65.46 -17.31 41.86
N ARG A 21 -64.79 -17.47 43.01
CA ARG A 21 -63.33 -17.27 43.12
C ARG A 21 -62.52 -18.22 42.21
N THR A 22 -63.13 -19.32 41.78
CA THR A 22 -62.53 -20.30 40.86
C THR A 22 -62.81 -19.98 39.38
N GLU A 23 -63.62 -18.96 39.09
CA GLU A 23 -64.06 -18.59 37.75
C GLU A 23 -63.07 -17.59 37.14
N ASN A 24 -62.09 -18.09 36.37
CA ASN A 24 -61.13 -17.24 35.68
C ASN A 24 -61.78 -16.59 34.44
N PRO A 25 -61.58 -15.28 34.20
CA PRO A 25 -62.09 -14.64 33.00
C PRO A 25 -61.43 -15.27 31.77
N LEU A 26 -62.23 -15.60 30.76
CA LEU A 26 -61.75 -16.16 29.51
C LEU A 26 -61.08 -15.06 28.67
N ILE A 27 -59.80 -14.76 28.96
CA ILE A 27 -59.01 -13.83 28.15
C ILE A 27 -58.52 -14.57 26.90
N HIS A 28 -59.42 -14.82 25.95
CA HIS A 28 -59.08 -15.51 24.71
C HIS A 28 -58.79 -14.51 23.58
N THR A 29 -57.69 -13.74 23.68
CA THR A 29 -57.19 -13.04 22.49
C THR A 29 -56.27 -13.97 21.71
N LYS A 30 -56.69 -14.42 20.53
CA LYS A 30 -55.92 -15.29 19.62
C LYS A 30 -54.78 -14.53 18.91
N ARG A 31 -54.26 -13.45 19.52
CA ARG A 31 -53.24 -12.59 18.91
C ARG A 31 -51.86 -13.08 19.35
N ASP A 32 -51.06 -13.46 18.38
CA ASP A 32 -49.66 -13.86 18.61
C ASP A 32 -48.80 -12.60 18.79
N PHE A 33 -48.61 -12.18 20.05
CA PHE A 33 -47.82 -10.99 20.39
C PHE A 33 -46.37 -11.08 19.90
N ILE A 34 -45.79 -12.29 19.85
CA ILE A 34 -44.44 -12.54 19.32
C ILE A 34 -44.37 -12.24 17.82
N LYS A 35 -45.32 -12.75 17.02
CA LYS A 35 -45.37 -12.50 15.56
C LYS A 35 -45.60 -11.01 15.25
N THR A 36 -46.37 -10.34 16.10
CA THR A 36 -46.65 -8.90 15.99
C THR A 36 -45.39 -8.07 16.27
N ALA A 37 -44.55 -8.48 17.22
CA ALA A 37 -43.28 -7.82 17.53
C ALA A 37 -42.18 -8.07 16.48
N THR A 38 -42.20 -9.23 15.80
CA THR A 38 -41.24 -9.56 14.73
C THR A 38 -41.51 -8.80 13.43
N ALA A 39 -42.74 -8.34 13.21
CA ALA A 39 -43.06 -7.50 12.06
C ALA A 39 -42.29 -6.17 12.17
N LYS A 40 -41.30 -5.96 11.29
CA LYS A 40 -40.55 -4.70 11.21
C LYS A 40 -41.53 -3.54 11.05
N SER A 41 -41.66 -2.72 12.09
CA SER A 41 -42.44 -1.49 12.01
C SER A 41 -41.84 -0.60 10.92
N LYS A 42 -42.70 -0.05 10.05
CA LYS A 42 -42.25 0.92 9.05
C LYS A 42 -41.71 2.13 9.80
N LYS A 43 -40.43 2.45 9.61
CA LYS A 43 -39.84 3.68 10.15
C LYS A 43 -40.67 4.86 9.63
N PRO A 44 -41.07 5.81 10.48
CA PRO A 44 -41.81 6.98 10.03
C PRO A 44 -40.96 7.77 9.04
N GLN A 45 -41.58 8.32 8.00
CA GLN A 45 -40.88 9.22 7.10
C GLN A 45 -40.48 10.48 7.86
N PRO A 46 -39.26 11.01 7.64
CA PRO A 46 -38.85 12.27 8.24
C PRO A 46 -39.72 13.40 7.69
N VAL A 47 -40.25 14.22 8.59
CA VAL A 47 -41.23 15.27 8.29
C VAL A 47 -40.83 16.53 9.06
N CYS A 48 -40.91 17.67 8.40
CA CYS A 48 -40.82 18.98 9.01
C CYS A 48 -42.22 19.48 9.40
N VAL A 49 -42.32 20.13 10.57
CA VAL A 49 -43.53 20.81 11.03
C VAL A 49 -43.15 22.25 11.35
N ASP A 50 -43.65 23.18 10.56
CA ASP A 50 -43.31 24.60 10.66
C ASP A 50 -44.45 25.43 11.30
N THR A 51 -45.70 24.98 11.16
CA THR A 51 -46.86 25.73 11.66
C THR A 51 -47.35 25.25 13.03
N ASN A 52 -47.85 26.20 13.83
CA ASN A 52 -48.49 25.95 15.14
C ASN A 52 -49.72 25.03 15.03
N THR A 53 -50.31 24.93 13.83
CA THR A 53 -51.43 24.04 13.47
C THR A 53 -51.01 22.61 13.14
N GLY A 54 -49.71 22.32 13.10
CA GLY A 54 -49.17 20.98 12.87
C GLY A 54 -49.12 20.56 11.40
N HIS A 55 -49.00 21.50 10.46
CA HIS A 55 -48.86 21.17 9.04
C HIS A 55 -47.54 20.41 8.80
N LYS A 56 -47.63 19.23 8.18
CA LYS A 56 -46.54 18.26 8.02
C LYS A 56 -46.06 18.24 6.56
N GLN A 57 -44.79 18.56 6.33
CA GLN A 57 -44.15 18.43 5.02
C GLN A 57 -43.08 17.34 5.06
N PRO A 58 -43.11 16.35 4.14
CA PRO A 58 -42.05 15.37 4.01
C PRO A 58 -40.68 16.06 3.83
N LEU A 59 -39.67 15.58 4.55
CA LEU A 59 -38.32 16.13 4.46
C LEU A 59 -37.60 15.68 3.18
N GLU A 60 -38.00 14.53 2.64
CA GLU A 60 -37.52 14.04 1.35
C GLU A 60 -37.99 14.95 0.20
N ASN A 61 -37.07 15.38 -0.66
CA ASN A 61 -37.32 16.24 -1.83
C ASN A 61 -37.81 17.68 -1.54
N SER A 62 -37.97 18.09 -0.28
CA SER A 62 -38.38 19.46 0.08
C SER A 62 -37.28 20.52 -0.10
N GLY A 63 -36.05 20.10 -0.43
CA GLY A 63 -34.89 20.99 -0.52
C GLY A 63 -34.31 21.41 0.84
N LEU A 64 -34.98 21.06 1.94
CA LEU A 64 -34.53 21.33 3.31
C LEU A 64 -33.34 20.45 3.73
N VAL A 65 -33.07 19.36 3.00
CA VAL A 65 -31.92 18.47 3.22
C VAL A 65 -31.01 18.48 2.00
N PRO A 66 -29.72 18.85 2.17
CA PRO A 66 -28.74 18.79 1.09
C PRO A 66 -28.58 17.36 0.56
N LYS A 67 -28.73 17.19 -0.76
CA LYS A 67 -28.42 15.93 -1.44
C LYS A 67 -27.00 15.97 -1.97
N TYR A 68 -26.04 15.51 -1.17
CA TYR A 68 -24.61 15.50 -1.54
C TYR A 68 -24.30 14.70 -2.81
N ILE A 69 -25.13 13.73 -3.18
CA ILE A 69 -25.03 12.96 -4.43
C ILE A 69 -25.17 13.87 -5.67
N LYS A 70 -25.90 14.98 -5.55
CA LYS A 70 -26.14 15.94 -6.65
C LYS A 70 -25.10 17.05 -6.73
N LYS A 71 -24.01 16.96 -5.96
CA LYS A 71 -22.92 17.95 -5.99
C LYS A 71 -22.20 17.90 -7.35
N LYS A 72 -21.75 19.04 -7.88
CA LYS A 72 -21.12 19.15 -9.22
C LYS A 72 -19.82 18.33 -9.36
N ASP A 73 -19.11 18.20 -8.24
CA ASP A 73 -17.84 17.51 -8.07
C ASP A 73 -18.03 16.14 -7.39
N TYR A 74 -19.27 15.64 -7.32
CA TYR A 74 -19.52 14.28 -6.82
C TYR A 74 -18.77 13.26 -7.71
N GLY A 75 -17.97 12.40 -7.07
CA GLY A 75 -17.13 11.42 -7.77
C GLY A 75 -15.87 12.00 -8.43
N LYS A 76 -15.60 13.31 -8.34
CA LYS A 76 -14.35 13.92 -8.83
C LYS A 76 -13.32 14.02 -7.70
N VAL A 77 -12.05 13.79 -8.03
CA VAL A 77 -10.94 14.02 -7.10
C VAL A 77 -10.73 15.52 -6.94
N PRO A 78 -10.74 16.05 -5.71
CA PRO A 78 -10.42 17.46 -5.46
C PRO A 78 -9.03 17.86 -5.97
N THR A 79 -8.92 19.08 -6.49
CA THR A 79 -7.68 19.62 -7.08
C THR A 79 -6.49 19.59 -6.12
N TYR A 80 -6.70 19.88 -4.84
CA TYR A 80 -5.64 19.85 -3.84
C TYR A 80 -5.02 18.46 -3.64
N LEU A 81 -5.79 17.38 -3.84
CA LEU A 81 -5.25 16.01 -3.78
C LEU A 81 -4.39 15.70 -5.00
N GLN A 82 -4.74 16.22 -6.17
CA GLN A 82 -3.93 16.09 -7.38
C GLN A 82 -2.60 16.82 -7.22
N GLN A 83 -2.63 18.08 -6.79
CA GLN A 83 -1.43 18.88 -6.51
C GLN A 83 -0.50 18.20 -5.50
N ARG A 84 -1.06 17.70 -4.39
CA ARG A 84 -0.29 16.96 -3.38
C ARG A 84 0.35 15.69 -3.93
N ASN A 85 -0.31 15.00 -4.85
CA ASN A 85 0.24 13.80 -5.49
C ASN A 85 1.38 14.17 -6.45
N GLU A 86 1.21 15.23 -7.24
CA GLU A 86 2.25 15.74 -8.13
C GLU A 86 3.49 16.22 -7.37
N GLU A 87 3.31 16.91 -6.24
CA GLU A 87 4.41 17.30 -5.35
C GLU A 87 5.16 16.09 -4.80
N LYS A 88 4.44 15.06 -4.34
CA LYS A 88 5.06 13.81 -3.87
C LYS A 88 5.85 13.13 -4.98
N LEU A 89 5.28 13.02 -6.17
CA LEU A 89 5.93 12.40 -7.32
C LEU A 89 7.22 13.15 -7.69
N ARG A 90 7.16 14.49 -7.77
CA ARG A 90 8.34 15.32 -8.04
C ARG A 90 9.42 15.15 -6.98
N ALA A 91 9.06 15.15 -5.70
CA ALA A 91 10.02 14.94 -4.62
C ALA A 91 10.67 13.55 -4.68
N GLU A 92 9.91 12.51 -5.02
CA GLU A 92 10.43 11.15 -5.21
C GLU A 92 11.35 11.06 -6.42
N GLU A 93 10.99 11.68 -7.55
CA GLU A 93 11.85 11.76 -8.73
C GLU A 93 13.16 12.50 -8.46
N GLU A 94 13.11 13.64 -7.76
CA GLU A 94 14.29 14.42 -7.37
C GLU A 94 15.20 13.62 -6.44
N TYR A 95 14.63 12.94 -5.45
CA TYR A 95 15.39 12.07 -4.55
C TYR A 95 16.05 10.92 -5.31
N ASN A 96 15.30 10.25 -6.20
CA ASN A 96 15.82 9.16 -7.01
C ASN A 96 16.96 9.63 -7.93
N LYS A 97 16.83 10.81 -8.57
CA LYS A 97 17.88 11.42 -9.38
C LYS A 97 19.14 11.70 -8.56
N PHE A 98 18.99 12.29 -7.37
CA PHE A 98 20.13 12.56 -6.48
C PHE A 98 20.85 11.27 -6.06
N VAL A 99 20.10 10.23 -5.67
CA VAL A 99 20.68 8.93 -5.32
C VAL A 99 21.39 8.30 -6.52
N GLN A 100 20.81 8.39 -7.71
CA GLN A 100 21.42 7.88 -8.93
C GLN A 100 22.73 8.63 -9.24
N GLU A 101 22.74 9.95 -9.19
CA GLU A 101 23.93 10.76 -9.44
C GLU A 101 25.04 10.45 -8.41
N GLN A 102 24.70 10.32 -7.12
CA GLN A 102 25.65 9.90 -6.09
C GLN A 102 26.22 8.51 -6.35
N ARG A 103 25.40 7.58 -6.85
CA ARG A 103 25.87 6.24 -7.24
C ARG A 103 26.80 6.32 -8.45
N GLU A 104 26.47 7.11 -9.46
CA GLU A 104 27.29 7.30 -10.67
C GLU A 104 28.63 7.98 -10.35
N GLN A 105 28.62 8.98 -9.47
CA GLN A 105 29.84 9.66 -9.01
C GLN A 105 30.77 8.71 -8.23
N ARG A 106 30.20 7.84 -7.39
CA ARG A 106 30.95 6.82 -6.62
C ARG A 106 31.24 5.57 -7.41
N ALA A 107 30.59 5.37 -8.56
CA ALA A 107 30.77 4.17 -9.35
C ALA A 107 32.18 4.16 -9.97
N PRO A 108 32.92 3.06 -9.85
CA PRO A 108 34.20 2.94 -10.54
C PRO A 108 33.97 3.03 -12.06
N ARG A 109 34.89 3.67 -12.77
CA ARG A 109 34.82 3.84 -14.22
C ARG A 109 34.97 2.47 -14.87
N ARG A 110 34.01 2.07 -15.71
CA ARG A 110 34.18 0.89 -16.58
C ARG A 110 35.32 1.18 -17.57
N LEU A 111 36.30 0.29 -17.65
CA LEU A 111 37.35 0.33 -18.65
C LEU A 111 36.75 -0.07 -20.01
N PRO A 112 36.79 0.82 -21.03
CA PRO A 112 36.33 0.46 -22.37
C PRO A 112 37.24 -0.63 -22.98
N ASP A 113 36.68 -1.40 -23.91
CA ASP A 113 37.38 -2.54 -24.52
C ASP A 113 38.63 -2.13 -25.30
N GLU A 114 38.62 -0.95 -25.92
CA GLU A 114 39.77 -0.40 -26.65
C GLU A 114 40.97 -0.15 -25.72
N GLU A 115 40.73 0.54 -24.59
CA GLU A 115 41.76 0.78 -23.57
C GLU A 115 42.25 -0.55 -22.97
N ARG A 116 41.35 -1.51 -22.74
CA ARG A 116 41.68 -2.85 -22.24
C ARG A 116 42.62 -3.59 -23.20
N LEU A 117 42.32 -3.58 -24.49
CA LEU A 117 43.14 -4.24 -25.52
C LEU A 117 44.51 -3.57 -25.66
N ALA A 118 44.57 -2.23 -25.62
CA ALA A 118 45.84 -1.51 -25.66
C ALA A 118 46.74 -1.85 -24.46
N VAL A 119 46.18 -1.93 -23.25
CA VAL A 119 46.92 -2.37 -22.06
C VAL A 119 47.42 -3.80 -22.21
N LEU A 120 46.59 -4.70 -22.74
CA LEU A 120 46.95 -6.11 -22.96
C LEU A 120 48.08 -6.26 -23.98
N GLU A 121 48.05 -5.51 -25.09
CA GLU A 121 49.13 -5.46 -26.07
C GLU A 121 50.44 -4.99 -25.44
N ASN A 122 50.39 -3.91 -24.66
CA ASN A 122 51.56 -3.39 -23.95
C ASN A 122 52.12 -4.41 -22.94
N LEU A 123 51.26 -5.09 -22.18
CA LEU A 123 51.68 -6.14 -21.25
C LEU A 123 52.38 -7.30 -21.95
N LYS A 124 51.87 -7.72 -23.12
CA LYS A 124 52.50 -8.79 -23.93
C LYS A 124 53.86 -8.35 -24.47
N LYS A 125 53.94 -7.12 -24.99
CA LYS A 125 55.21 -6.56 -25.48
C LYS A 125 56.26 -6.46 -24.38
N ASP A 126 55.87 -6.03 -23.19
CA ASP A 126 56.79 -5.97 -22.07
C ASP A 126 57.21 -7.36 -21.59
N TRP A 127 56.29 -8.33 -21.58
CA TRP A 127 56.63 -9.73 -21.26
C TRP A 127 57.65 -10.27 -22.25
N ASP A 128 57.49 -10.01 -23.55
CA ASP A 128 58.47 -10.41 -24.58
C ASP A 128 59.85 -9.79 -24.32
N ASN A 129 59.91 -8.54 -23.86
CA ASN A 129 61.17 -7.88 -23.54
C ASN A 129 61.88 -8.55 -22.35
N VAL A 130 61.17 -8.77 -21.24
CA VAL A 130 61.73 -9.46 -20.06
C VAL A 130 62.14 -10.90 -20.42
N HIS A 131 61.33 -11.57 -21.25
CA HIS A 131 61.65 -12.91 -21.71
C HIS A 131 62.91 -12.96 -22.58
N ARG A 132 63.11 -11.97 -23.48
CA ARG A 132 64.36 -11.85 -24.26
C ARG A 132 65.58 -11.62 -23.38
N GLU A 133 65.46 -10.77 -22.35
CA GLU A 133 66.53 -10.57 -21.37
C GLU A 133 66.86 -11.87 -20.63
N TYR A 134 65.83 -12.60 -20.19
CA TYR A 134 65.98 -13.91 -19.57
C TYR A 134 66.66 -14.93 -20.50
N GLN A 135 66.27 -14.96 -21.77
CA GLN A 135 66.90 -15.83 -22.77
C GLN A 135 68.36 -15.45 -23.08
N SER A 136 68.71 -14.17 -22.92
CA SER A 136 70.07 -13.66 -23.12
C SER A 136 71.02 -13.97 -21.95
N LEU A 137 70.51 -14.56 -20.86
CA LEU A 137 71.32 -14.94 -19.71
C LEU A 137 72.40 -15.96 -20.09
N PRO A 138 73.60 -15.86 -19.50
CA PRO A 138 74.67 -16.82 -19.74
C PRO A 138 74.27 -18.22 -19.24
N PHE A 139 74.67 -19.26 -19.97
CA PHE A 139 74.39 -20.66 -19.64
C PHE A 139 74.87 -21.06 -18.23
N ILE A 140 75.98 -20.46 -17.78
CA ILE A 140 76.57 -20.72 -16.47
C ILE A 140 76.32 -19.54 -15.54
N ILE A 141 75.54 -19.77 -14.48
CA ILE A 141 75.15 -18.77 -13.48
C ILE A 141 75.79 -19.15 -12.14
N ASN A 142 77.02 -18.67 -11.91
CA ASN A 142 77.83 -19.05 -10.75
C ASN A 142 77.69 -18.05 -9.60
N THR A 143 77.63 -16.76 -9.91
CA THR A 143 77.66 -15.69 -8.92
C THR A 143 76.28 -15.47 -8.29
N MET A 144 76.25 -15.18 -6.99
CA MET A 144 74.99 -14.88 -6.27
C MET A 144 74.18 -13.75 -6.90
N SER A 145 74.85 -12.72 -7.44
CA SER A 145 74.19 -11.61 -8.16
C SER A 145 73.50 -12.06 -9.44
N GLN A 146 74.12 -12.97 -10.21
CA GLN A 146 73.54 -13.51 -11.44
C GLN A 146 72.32 -14.40 -11.12
N LYS A 147 72.38 -15.17 -10.04
CA LYS A 147 71.22 -15.96 -9.55
C LYS A 147 70.08 -15.06 -9.10
N ALA A 148 70.39 -14.00 -8.35
CA ALA A 148 69.38 -13.02 -7.92
C ALA A 148 68.71 -12.32 -9.10
N TYR A 149 69.49 -11.87 -10.10
CA TYR A 149 68.95 -11.24 -11.30
C TYR A 149 68.05 -12.19 -12.12
N LYS A 150 68.44 -13.47 -12.25
CA LYS A 150 67.58 -14.48 -12.87
C LYS A 150 66.23 -14.61 -12.15
N VAL A 151 66.25 -14.70 -10.82
CA VAL A 151 65.02 -14.81 -10.01
C VAL A 151 64.15 -13.57 -10.16
N GLN A 152 64.74 -12.36 -10.21
CA GLN A 152 64.00 -11.12 -10.48
C GLN A 152 63.27 -11.17 -11.82
N LEU A 153 63.97 -11.57 -12.90
CA LEU A 153 63.35 -11.72 -14.22
C LEU A 153 62.19 -12.73 -14.21
N GLU A 154 62.34 -13.85 -13.50
CA GLU A 154 61.27 -14.86 -13.36
C GLU A 154 60.06 -14.32 -12.59
N GLU A 155 60.29 -13.56 -11.52
CA GLU A 155 59.23 -12.92 -10.74
C GLU A 155 58.49 -11.86 -11.57
N GLU A 156 59.22 -11.05 -12.34
CA GLU A 156 58.65 -10.05 -13.24
C GLU A 156 57.81 -10.70 -14.36
N MET A 157 58.33 -11.74 -15.01
CA MET A 157 57.58 -12.51 -16.00
C MET A 157 56.28 -13.07 -15.41
N LYS A 158 56.36 -13.71 -14.25
CA LYS A 158 55.20 -14.29 -13.56
C LYS A 158 54.19 -13.23 -13.15
N CYS A 159 54.63 -12.04 -12.76
CA CYS A 159 53.74 -10.92 -12.45
C CYS A 159 52.98 -10.47 -13.69
N ARG A 160 53.66 -10.32 -14.83
CA ARG A 160 53.05 -9.93 -16.11
C ARG A 160 52.08 -10.99 -16.61
N GLU A 161 52.41 -12.27 -16.51
CA GLU A 161 51.49 -13.38 -16.85
C GLU A 161 50.20 -13.36 -16.04
N LYS A 162 50.30 -13.14 -14.72
CA LYS A 162 49.12 -13.00 -13.86
C LYS A 162 48.25 -11.83 -14.31
N ASN A 163 48.85 -10.69 -14.64
CA ASN A 163 48.13 -9.52 -15.13
C ASN A 163 47.47 -9.81 -16.48
N ILE A 164 48.19 -10.36 -17.45
CA ILE A 164 47.62 -10.75 -18.76
C ILE A 164 46.44 -11.70 -18.58
N SER A 165 46.60 -12.73 -17.74
CA SER A 165 45.53 -13.69 -17.44
C SER A 165 44.30 -13.01 -16.84
N LEU A 166 44.48 -12.03 -15.95
CA LEU A 166 43.39 -11.25 -15.36
C LEU A 166 42.62 -10.48 -16.44
N PHE A 167 43.33 -9.80 -17.33
CA PHE A 167 42.74 -8.99 -18.41
C PHE A 167 42.12 -9.82 -19.53
N GLU A 168 42.55 -11.06 -19.72
CA GLU A 168 41.96 -12.02 -20.67
C GLU A 168 40.73 -12.74 -20.09
N SER A 169 40.73 -13.08 -18.80
CA SER A 169 39.62 -13.79 -18.16
C SER A 169 38.38 -12.92 -17.96
N PHE A 170 38.56 -11.61 -17.74
CA PHE A 170 37.48 -10.69 -17.43
C PHE A 170 37.17 -9.75 -18.60
N THR A 171 35.97 -9.87 -19.17
CA THR A 171 35.49 -8.97 -20.24
C THR A 171 35.19 -7.56 -19.72
N THR A 172 34.65 -7.45 -18.50
CA THR A 172 34.28 -6.16 -17.90
C THR A 172 35.17 -5.87 -16.69
N LEU A 173 35.94 -4.80 -16.78
CA LEU A 173 36.82 -4.33 -15.70
C LEU A 173 36.38 -2.93 -15.25
N TYR A 174 36.51 -2.68 -13.95
CA TYR A 174 36.16 -1.41 -13.32
C TYR A 174 37.40 -0.85 -12.63
N ILE A 175 37.67 0.44 -12.87
CA ILE A 175 38.81 1.17 -12.31
C ILE A 175 38.27 2.17 -11.30
N SER A 176 38.78 2.11 -10.07
CA SER A 176 38.50 3.14 -9.08
C SER A 176 39.07 4.48 -9.55
N LYS A 177 38.31 5.57 -9.41
CA LYS A 177 38.90 6.90 -9.54
C LYS A 177 39.64 7.19 -8.23
N ASP A 178 40.94 7.42 -8.32
CA ASP A 178 41.75 7.96 -7.22
C ASP A 178 41.49 9.46 -7.03
#